data_AF-E0IXS8-F1
#
_entry.id   AF-E0IXS8-F1
#
_cell.length_a   1.000
_cell.length_b   1.000
_cell.length_c   1.000
_cell.angle_alpha   90.00
_cell.angle_beta   90.00
_cell.angle_gamma   90.00
#
_symmetry.space_group_name_H-M   'P 1'
#
loop_
_entity.id
_entity.type
_entity.pdbx_description
1 polymer ?
#
loop_
_entity_poly.entity_id
_entity_poly.type
_entity_poly.pdbx_seq_one_letter_code
_entity_poly.pdbx_strand_id
1 'polypeptide(L)'
;MEEQANKILVELLQKASNGIDAAVSFSQAQIPDVIHQLLMWHAVSSAGIQAICVLVIIACVYLMIFAWNKGDDADIVLLSLLVTSGIEITSIVVFFNYFDWLKIWLAPKLYLIEYAASLVK
;
A
#
# COMPACT_ATOMS: atom_id res chain seq x y z
N MET A 1 -11.93 21.06 55.10
CA MET A 1 -12.55 20.79 53.79
C MET A 1 -11.66 21.23 52.63
N GLU A 2 -11.04 22.42 52.68
CA GLU A 2 -10.07 22.86 51.65
C GLU A 2 -8.83 21.96 51.53
N GLU A 3 -8.31 21.46 52.66
CA GLU A 3 -7.14 20.57 52.67
C GLU A 3 -7.39 19.23 51.95
N GLN A 4 -8.60 18.67 52.09
CA GLN A 4 -9.03 17.47 51.37
C GLN A 4 -9.23 17.75 49.88
N ALA A 5 -9.79 18.91 49.52
CA ALA A 5 -9.96 19.31 48.13
C ALA A 5 -8.60 19.50 47.43
N ASN A 6 -7.63 20.15 48.08
CA ASN A 6 -6.26 20.27 47.56
C ASN A 6 -5.58 18.91 47.41
N LYS A 7 -5.79 17.98 48.36
CA LYS A 7 -5.25 16.62 48.26
C LYS A 7 -5.82 15.85 47.06
N ILE A 8 -7.13 15.95 46.84
CA ILE A 8 -7.81 15.32 45.70
C ILE A 8 -7.34 15.95 44.37
N LEU A 9 -7.17 17.28 44.31
CA LEU A 9 -6.65 17.96 43.12
C LEU A 9 -5.23 17.52 42.79
N VAL A 10 -4.35 17.40 43.80
CA VAL A 10 -2.99 16.90 43.63
C VAL A 10 -3.01 15.44 43.14
N GLU A 11 -3.88 14.60 43.69
CA GLU A 11 -4.00 13.20 43.28
C GLU A 11 -4.54 13.05 41.84
N LEU A 12 -5.50 13.88 41.44
CA LEU A 12 -6.01 13.93 40.06
C LEU A 12 -4.94 14.45 39.08
N LEU A 13 -4.18 15.47 39.47
CA LEU A 13 -3.05 15.98 38.67
C LEU A 13 -1.95 14.92 38.53
N GLN A 14 -1.62 14.21 39.60
CA GLN A 14 -0.64 13.12 39.57
C GLN A 14 -1.12 11.98 38.68
N LYS A 15 -2.39 11.60 38.79
CA LYS A 15 -2.99 10.53 37.97
C LYS A 15 -3.10 10.94 36.50
N ALA A 16 -3.39 12.21 36.23
CA ALA A 16 -3.37 12.77 34.88
C ALA A 16 -1.95 12.79 34.31
N SER A 17 -0.95 13.23 35.06
CA SER A 17 0.47 13.23 34.65
C SER A 17 0.95 11.81 34.35
N ASN A 18 0.68 10.86 35.26
CA ASN A 18 1.02 9.45 35.06
C ASN A 18 0.28 8.85 33.86
N GLY A 19 -0.96 9.28 33.62
CA GLY A 19 -1.74 8.90 32.43
C GLY A 19 -1.15 9.45 31.13
N ILE A 20 -0.64 10.69 31.15
CA ILE A 20 0.07 11.30 30.01
C ILE A 20 1.36 10.54 29.73
N ASP A 21 2.16 10.24 30.75
CA ASP A 21 3.41 9.48 30.60
C ASP A 21 3.14 8.05 30.09
N ALA A 22 2.05 7.42 30.55
CA ALA A 22 1.59 6.12 30.05
C ALA A 22 1.13 6.19 28.58
N ALA A 23 0.42 7.24 28.18
CA ALA A 23 0.00 7.43 26.79
C ALA A 23 1.19 7.70 25.85
N VAL A 24 2.17 8.49 26.30
CA VAL A 24 3.39 8.78 25.54
C VAL A 24 4.24 7.51 25.38
N SER A 25 4.45 6.74 26.45
CA SER A 25 5.19 5.48 26.38
C SER A 25 4.48 4.42 25.54
N PHE A 26 3.14 4.33 25.60
CA PHE A 26 2.33 3.50 24.71
C PHE A 26 2.48 3.92 23.25
N SER A 27 2.39 5.22 22.97
CA SER A 27 2.53 5.77 21.61
C SER A 27 3.94 5.51 21.06
N GLN A 28 4.99 5.74 21.85
CA GLN A 28 6.37 5.43 21.47
C GLN A 28 6.60 3.94 21.22
N ALA A 29 5.89 3.05 21.92
CA ALA A 29 5.98 1.61 21.71
C ALA A 29 5.24 1.13 20.46
N GLN A 30 4.10 1.73 20.12
CA GLN A 30 3.23 1.25 19.03
C GLN A 30 3.44 1.98 17.69
N ILE A 31 3.81 3.26 17.70
CA ILE A 31 4.07 4.02 16.46
C ILE A 31 5.07 3.30 15.54
N PRO A 32 6.21 2.78 16.04
CA PRO A 32 7.17 2.09 15.18
C PRO A 32 6.59 0.85 14.50
N ASP A 33 5.77 0.09 15.24
CA ASP A 33 5.12 -1.12 14.72
C ASP A 33 4.06 -0.79 13.69
N VAL A 34 3.19 0.19 13.96
CA VAL A 34 2.16 0.64 13.01
C VAL A 34 2.78 1.20 11.73
N ILE A 35 3.86 1.97 11.83
CA ILE A 35 4.62 2.45 10.65
C ILE A 35 5.18 1.28 9.86
N HIS A 36 5.75 0.28 10.54
CA HIS A 36 6.28 -0.90 9.87
C HIS A 36 5.19 -1.70 9.16
N GLN A 37 4.04 -1.90 9.81
CA GLN A 37 2.87 -2.56 9.21
C GLN A 37 2.36 -1.80 7.98
N LEU A 38 2.27 -0.46 8.05
CA LEU A 38 1.88 0.38 6.93
C LEU A 38 2.85 0.24 5.75
N LEU A 39 4.16 0.34 6.01
CA LEU A 39 5.20 0.16 4.98
C LEU A 39 5.13 -1.23 4.37
N MET A 40 4.97 -2.27 5.18
CA MET A 40 4.83 -3.65 4.71
C MET A 40 3.59 -3.81 3.83
N TRP A 41 2.45 -3.26 4.26
CA TRP A 41 1.19 -3.32 3.52
C TRP A 41 1.33 -2.68 2.15
N HIS A 42 1.85 -1.45 2.08
CA HIS A 42 2.03 -0.75 0.82
C HIS A 42 3.07 -1.43 -0.08
N ALA A 43 4.15 -1.96 0.49
CA ALA A 43 5.16 -2.69 -0.27
C ALA A 43 4.60 -4.01 -0.85
N VAL A 44 3.92 -4.81 -0.03
CA VAL A 44 3.37 -6.10 -0.46
C VAL A 44 2.21 -5.91 -1.44
N SER A 45 1.33 -4.93 -1.21
CA SER A 45 0.23 -4.62 -2.12
C SER A 45 0.73 -4.19 -3.50
N SER A 46 1.69 -3.25 -3.54
CA SER A 46 2.30 -2.77 -4.78
C SER A 46 3.06 -3.87 -5.51
N ALA A 47 3.86 -4.68 -4.80
CA ALA A 47 4.57 -5.81 -5.41
C ALA A 47 3.61 -6.90 -5.91
N GLY A 48 2.54 -7.19 -5.17
CA GLY A 48 1.50 -8.15 -5.54
C GLY A 48 0.76 -7.75 -6.82
N ILE A 49 0.40 -6.47 -6.94
CA ILE A 49 -0.23 -5.93 -8.17
C ILE A 49 0.73 -6.06 -9.35
N GLN A 50 2.01 -5.72 -9.19
CA GLN A 50 3.00 -5.89 -10.27
C GLN A 50 3.14 -7.36 -10.69
N ALA A 51 3.20 -8.29 -9.74
CA ALA A 51 3.28 -9.72 -10.04
C ALA A 51 2.04 -10.20 -10.83
N ILE A 52 0.84 -9.75 -10.44
CA ILE A 52 -0.40 -10.06 -11.17
C ILE A 52 -0.36 -9.45 -12.58
N CYS A 53 0.07 -8.20 -12.74
CA CYS A 53 0.21 -7.58 -14.07
C CYS A 53 1.16 -8.38 -14.97
N VAL A 54 2.30 -8.84 -14.46
CA VAL A 54 3.23 -9.69 -15.22
C VAL A 54 2.59 -11.02 -15.63
N LEU A 55 1.87 -11.68 -14.73
CA LEU A 55 1.15 -12.92 -15.05
C LEU A 55 0.06 -12.70 -16.11
N VAL A 56 -0.69 -11.60 -16.02
CA VAL A 56 -1.70 -11.23 -17.01
C VAL A 56 -1.07 -10.98 -18.37
N ILE A 57 0.06 -10.26 -18.43
CA ILE A 57 0.78 -10.03 -19.69
C ILE A 57 1.23 -11.36 -20.31
N ILE A 58 1.82 -12.26 -19.51
CA ILE A 58 2.25 -13.59 -20.00
C ILE A 58 1.05 -14.38 -20.53
N ALA A 59 -0.07 -14.37 -19.82
CA ALA A 59 -1.30 -15.06 -20.24
C ALA A 59 -1.86 -14.47 -21.54
N CYS A 60 -1.90 -13.14 -21.68
CA CYS A 60 -2.36 -12.46 -22.89
C CYS A 60 -1.48 -12.79 -24.10
N VAL A 61 -0.15 -12.76 -23.95
CA VAL A 61 0.79 -13.14 -25.02
C VAL A 61 0.59 -14.61 -25.41
N TYR A 62 0.42 -15.51 -24.44
CA TYR A 62 0.16 -16.93 -24.72
C TYR A 62 -1.14 -17.12 -25.51
N LEU A 63 -2.21 -16.40 -25.14
CA LEU A 63 -3.48 -16.43 -25.85
C LEU A 63 -3.37 -15.85 -27.26
N MET A 64 -2.59 -14.79 -27.48
CA MET A 64 -2.32 -14.28 -28.83
C MET A 64 -1.64 -15.32 -29.72
N ILE A 65 -0.59 -15.99 -29.21
CA ILE A 65 0.14 -17.02 -29.95
C ILE A 65 -0.78 -18.21 -30.25
N PHE A 66 -1.60 -18.62 -29.28
CA PHE A 66 -2.55 -19.70 -29.46
C PHE A 66 -3.62 -19.36 -30.51
N ALA A 67 -4.19 -18.15 -30.45
CA ALA A 67 -5.19 -17.68 -31.41
C ALA A 67 -4.61 -17.57 -32.82
N TRP A 68 -3.37 -17.08 -32.96
CA TRP A 68 -2.68 -17.01 -34.24
C TRP A 68 -2.43 -18.39 -34.86
N ASN A 69 -2.03 -19.37 -34.04
CA ASN A 69 -1.67 -20.71 -34.52
C ASN A 69 -2.88 -21.61 -34.81
N LYS A 70 -4.05 -21.33 -34.22
CA LYS A 70 -5.24 -22.21 -34.29
C LYS A 70 -6.44 -21.56 -34.97
N GLY A 71 -6.37 -20.27 -35.28
CA GLY A 71 -7.46 -19.55 -35.91
C GLY A 71 -7.58 -19.87 -37.39
N ASP A 72 -8.64 -20.59 -37.75
CA ASP A 72 -9.04 -20.85 -39.14
C ASP A 72 -9.75 -19.62 -39.74
N ASP A 73 -10.46 -18.86 -38.91
CA ASP A 73 -11.17 -17.63 -39.27
C ASP A 73 -10.36 -16.37 -38.92
N ALA A 74 -9.99 -15.60 -39.95
CA ALA A 74 -9.22 -14.37 -39.82
C ALA A 74 -9.89 -13.32 -38.92
N ASP A 75 -11.22 -13.20 -38.97
CA ASP A 75 -11.98 -12.22 -38.17
C ASP A 75 -11.91 -12.51 -36.66
N ILE A 76 -11.94 -13.80 -36.28
CA ILE A 76 -11.84 -14.23 -34.89
C ILE A 76 -10.42 -13.99 -34.36
N VAL A 77 -9.40 -14.27 -35.17
CA VAL A 77 -8.00 -13.99 -34.82
C VAL A 77 -7.81 -12.48 -34.63
N LEU A 78 -8.28 -11.66 -35.57
CA LEU A 78 -8.18 -10.20 -35.49
C LEU A 78 -8.87 -9.65 -34.23
N LEU A 79 -10.08 -10.13 -33.93
CA LEU A 79 -10.82 -9.73 -32.73
C LEU A 79 -10.07 -10.11 -31.45
N SER A 80 -9.52 -11.32 -31.38
CA SER A 80 -8.76 -11.78 -30.22
C SER A 80 -7.49 -10.96 -29.98
N LEU A 81 -6.78 -10.54 -31.05
CA LEU A 81 -5.59 -9.70 -30.98
C LEU A 81 -5.93 -8.28 -30.49
N LEU A 82 -7.03 -7.70 -30.97
CA LEU A 82 -7.47 -6.37 -30.53
C LEU A 82 -7.87 -6.36 -29.05
N VAL A 83 -8.57 -7.39 -28.58
CA VAL A 83 -8.98 -7.49 -27.16
C VAL A 83 -7.76 -7.70 -26.24
N THR A 84 -6.88 -8.63 -26.60
CA THR A 84 -5.70 -8.95 -25.77
C THR A 84 -4.68 -7.81 -25.74
N SER A 85 -4.46 -7.10 -26.86
CA SER A 85 -3.58 -5.93 -26.89
C SER A 85 -4.09 -4.77 -26.03
N GLY A 86 -5.40 -4.53 -25.97
CA GLY A 86 -5.99 -3.53 -25.05
C GLY A 86 -5.75 -3.86 -23.57
N ILE A 87 -5.86 -5.14 -23.21
CA ILE A 87 -5.59 -5.62 -21.85
C ILE A 87 -4.09 -5.49 -21.51
N GLU A 88 -3.20 -5.78 -22.45
CA GLU A 88 -1.76 -5.61 -22.26
C GLU A 88 -1.37 -4.15 -22.06
N ILE A 89 -1.88 -3.23 -22.89
CA ILE A 89 -1.60 -1.79 -22.73
C ILE A 89 -2.04 -1.31 -21.35
N THR A 90 -3.24 -1.69 -20.93
CA THR A 90 -3.77 -1.32 -19.60
C THR A 90 -2.90 -1.91 -18.49
N SER A 91 -2.50 -3.17 -18.62
CA SER A 91 -1.66 -3.88 -17.64
C SER A 91 -0.26 -3.27 -17.53
N ILE A 92 0.31 -2.80 -18.64
CA ILE A 92 1.59 -2.08 -18.68
C ILE A 92 1.46 -0.73 -17.97
N VAL A 93 0.39 0.03 -18.24
CA VAL A 93 0.15 1.30 -17.54
C VAL A 93 0.04 1.08 -16.03
N VAL A 94 -0.74 0.09 -15.59
CA VAL A 94 -0.87 -0.24 -14.17
C VAL A 94 0.49 -0.63 -13.59
N PHE A 95 1.27 -1.48 -14.27
CA PHE A 95 2.60 -1.88 -13.80
C PHE A 95 3.52 -0.68 -13.51
N PHE A 96 3.55 0.32 -14.39
CA PHE A 96 4.36 1.53 -14.20
C PHE A 96 3.86 2.48 -13.12
N ASN A 97 2.59 2.41 -12.73
CA ASN A 97 2.05 3.25 -11.67
C ASN A 97 2.27 2.67 -10.25
N TYR A 98 2.45 1.36 -10.11
CA TYR A 98 2.52 0.68 -8.81
C TYR A 98 3.95 0.31 -8.40
N PHE A 99 4.86 1.30 -8.29
CA PHE A 99 6.28 1.11 -7.91
C PHE A 99 6.60 1.44 -6.44
N ASP A 100 5.59 1.51 -5.57
CA ASP A 100 5.78 1.94 -4.19
C ASP A 100 6.61 0.95 -3.37
N TRP A 101 6.56 -0.34 -3.69
CA TRP A 101 7.43 -1.34 -3.05
C TRP A 101 8.93 -1.03 -3.24
N LEU A 102 9.32 -0.52 -4.40
CA LEU A 102 10.71 -0.14 -4.71
C LEU A 102 11.11 1.12 -3.94
N LYS A 103 10.20 2.11 -3.83
CA LYS A 103 10.42 3.31 -3.01
C LYS A 103 10.59 2.97 -1.54
N ILE A 104 9.78 2.05 -1.03
CA ILE A 104 9.83 1.59 0.37
C ILE A 104 11.13 0.82 0.63
N TRP A 105 11.59 0.01 -0.33
CA TRP A 105 12.85 -0.71 -0.19
C TRP A 105 14.07 0.23 -0.20
N LEU A 106 14.09 1.23 -1.08
CA LEU A 106 15.21 2.16 -1.23
C LEU A 106 15.25 3.23 -0.12
N ALA A 107 14.09 3.83 0.20
CA ALA A 107 14.00 4.99 1.07
C ALA A 107 12.67 5.01 1.87
N PRO A 108 12.53 4.13 2.89
CA PRO A 108 11.28 3.98 3.63
C PRO A 108 10.87 5.26 4.38
N LYS A 109 11.85 6.02 4.91
CA LYS A 109 11.57 7.29 5.61
C LYS A 109 11.04 8.37 4.67
N LEU A 110 11.56 8.44 3.44
CA LEU A 110 11.11 9.41 2.44
C LEU A 110 9.67 9.10 2.01
N TYR A 111 9.38 7.81 1.78
CA TYR A 111 8.03 7.35 1.47
C TYR A 111 7.00 7.77 2.53
N LEU A 112 7.33 7.65 3.82
CA LEU A 112 6.42 8.08 4.90
C LEU A 112 6.14 9.58 4.88
N ILE A 113 7.12 10.41 4.55
CA ILE A 113 6.95 11.87 4.45
C ILE A 113 6.04 12.22 3.27
N GLU A 114 6.26 11.59 2.11
CA GLU A 114 5.40 11.76 0.93
C GLU A 114 3.97 11.29 1.19
N TYR A 115 3.82 10.13 1.84
CA TYR A 115 2.53 9.58 2.22
C TYR A 115 1.81 10.50 3.21
N ALA A 116 2.49 10.99 4.25
CA ALA A 116 1.92 11.95 5.19
C ALA A 116 1.51 13.26 4.49
N ALA A 117 2.33 13.79 3.57
CA ALA A 117 1.99 14.96 2.78
C ALA A 117 0.78 14.71 1.86
N SER A 118 0.61 13.50 1.35
CA SER A 118 -0.56 13.12 0.54
C SER A 118 -1.86 13.04 1.33
N LEU A 119 -1.80 12.70 2.62
CA LEU A 119 -2.96 12.65 3.52
C LEU A 119 -3.45 14.03 3.97
N VAL A 120 -2.58 15.04 3.95
CA VAL A 120 -2.90 16.42 4.38
C VAL A 120 -3.52 17.24 3.23
N LYS A 121 -3.41 16.78 1.99
CA LYS A 121 -4.05 17.39 0.82
C LYS A 121 -5.55 17.08 0.77
#